data_AF-K3XNJ0-F1
#
_entry.id   AF-K3XNJ0-F1
#
_cell.length_a   1.000
_cell.length_b   1.000
_cell.length_c   1.000
_cell.angle_alpha   90.00
_cell.angle_beta   90.00
_cell.angle_gamma   90.00
#
_symmetry.space_group_name_H-M   'P 1'
#
loop_
_entity.id
_entity.type
_entity.pdbx_description
1 polymer ?
#
loop_
_entity_poly.entity_id
_entity_poly.type
_entity_poly.pdbx_seq_one_letter_code
_entity_poly.pdbx_strand_id
1 'polypeptide(L)'
;MEVFVSPERYGIKYPLVACCGGGDPYGVTPNVSCGRGEYKLCHNPRKHGSWDGMHLSEAVYKAIAMGLLRGSYTQPPFATTAYSCTHLSELGFSIEYKSI
;
A
#
# COMPACT_ATOMS: atom_id res chain seq x y z
N MET A 1 9.68 -8.83 3.95
CA MET A 1 8.51 -8.12 3.39
C MET A 1 8.80 -7.82 1.93
N GLU A 2 8.20 -8.58 0.99
CA GLU A 2 8.60 -8.60 -0.43
C GLU A 2 8.57 -7.22 -1.11
N VAL A 3 7.65 -6.34 -0.68
CA VAL A 3 7.52 -4.97 -1.18
C VAL A 3 8.77 -4.10 -1.00
N PHE A 4 9.65 -4.42 -0.05
CA PHE A 4 10.92 -3.72 0.15
C PHE A 4 12.13 -4.48 -0.39
N VAL A 5 11.98 -5.78 -0.70
CA VAL A 5 13.00 -6.60 -1.36
C VAL A 5 12.97 -6.39 -2.87
N SER A 6 11.78 -6.31 -3.45
CA SER A 6 11.52 -6.16 -4.89
C SER A 6 10.52 -5.01 -5.17
N PRO A 7 10.81 -3.75 -4.76
CA PRO A 7 9.86 -2.62 -4.80
C PRO A 7 9.35 -2.27 -6.21
N GLU A 8 10.17 -2.50 -7.23
CA GLU A 8 9.82 -2.27 -8.63
C GLU A 8 8.63 -3.13 -9.09
N ARG A 9 8.46 -4.34 -8.53
CA ARG A 9 7.29 -5.20 -8.81
C ARG A 9 5.97 -4.57 -8.34
N TYR A 10 6.05 -3.64 -7.40
CA TYR A 10 4.92 -2.89 -6.86
C TYR A 10 4.86 -1.45 -7.40
N GLY A 11 5.71 -1.12 -8.37
CA GLY A 11 5.79 0.21 -8.97
C GLY A 11 6.43 1.28 -8.08
N ILE A 12 7.08 0.89 -6.98
CA ILE A 12 7.74 1.77 -6.02
C ILE A 12 9.18 2.01 -6.47
N LYS A 13 9.58 3.29 -6.56
CA LYS A 13 10.93 3.72 -6.96
C LYS A 13 11.80 4.10 -5.76
N TYR A 14 11.18 4.63 -4.70
CA TYR A 14 11.85 5.12 -3.51
C TYR A 14 11.32 4.36 -2.28
N PRO A 15 11.76 3.11 -2.07
CA PRO A 15 11.20 2.24 -1.02
C PRO A 15 11.43 2.76 0.40
N LEU A 16 12.52 3.51 0.63
CA LEU A 16 12.93 3.96 1.96
C LEU A 16 12.86 5.49 2.13
N VAL A 17 12.31 6.21 1.17
CA VAL A 17 12.17 7.67 1.23
C VAL A 17 10.71 8.00 1.48
N ALA A 18 10.43 8.86 2.45
CA ALA A 18 9.10 9.40 2.70
C ALA A 18 8.71 10.40 1.60
N CYS A 19 7.43 10.38 1.21
CA CYS A 19 6.93 11.36 0.26
C CYS A 19 6.77 12.75 0.89
N CYS A 20 6.35 12.80 2.15
CA CYS A 20 6.01 14.01 2.85
C CYS A 20 6.87 14.15 4.11
N GLY A 21 7.42 15.33 4.35
CA GLY A 21 8.23 15.56 5.55
C GLY A 21 9.36 16.54 5.29
N GLY A 22 10.58 16.11 5.60
CA GLY A 22 11.78 16.94 5.53
C GLY A 22 12.52 16.88 4.20
N GLY A 23 13.69 17.51 4.16
CA GLY A 23 14.60 17.49 3.01
C GLY A 23 15.78 16.53 3.14
N ASP A 24 15.86 15.78 4.24
CA ASP A 24 16.95 14.85 4.54
C ASP A 24 16.92 13.61 3.63
N PRO A 25 17.97 12.76 3.61
CA PRO A 25 18.12 11.66 2.64
C PRO A 25 16.98 10.64 2.60
N TYR A 26 16.21 10.50 3.69
CA TYR A 26 15.04 9.62 3.78
C TYR A 26 13.70 10.36 3.72
N GLY A 27 13.70 11.66 3.37
CA GLY A 27 12.50 12.48 3.26
C GLY A 27 11.88 12.89 4.61
N VAL A 28 12.62 12.71 5.71
CA VAL A 28 12.14 12.97 7.08
C VAL A 28 13.16 13.81 7.84
N THR A 29 12.71 14.85 8.51
CA THR A 29 13.55 15.69 9.37
C THR A 29 12.96 15.68 10.77
N PRO A 30 13.77 15.55 11.84
CA PRO A 30 13.27 15.63 13.21
C PRO A 30 12.44 16.89 13.43
N ASN A 31 11.30 16.75 14.11
CA ASN A 31 10.36 17.84 14.40
C ASN A 31 9.67 18.49 13.18
N VAL A 32 9.84 17.96 11.97
CA VAL A 32 9.04 18.33 10.79
C VAL A 32 7.97 17.26 10.58
N SER A 33 6.71 17.69 10.54
CA SER A 33 5.57 16.81 10.32
C SER A 33 4.71 17.30 9.17
N CYS A 34 4.20 16.38 8.37
CA CYS A 34 3.23 16.68 7.33
C CYS A 34 2.05 17.50 7.87
N GLY A 35 1.71 18.59 7.18
CA GLY A 35 0.59 19.46 7.58
C GLY A 35 0.89 20.46 8.69
N ARG A 36 2.11 20.52 9.22
CA ARG A 36 2.52 21.51 10.24
C ARG A 36 3.94 22.03 9.99
N GLY A 37 4.08 23.36 9.91
CA GLY A 37 5.37 24.00 9.65
C GLY A 37 5.81 23.87 8.19
N GLU A 38 7.10 23.97 7.94
CA GLU A 38 7.69 23.86 6.60
C GLU A 38 8.03 22.39 6.29
N TYR A 39 7.14 21.73 5.55
CA TYR A 39 7.35 20.38 5.04
C TYR A 39 7.45 20.38 3.52
N LYS A 40 8.13 19.37 2.97
CA LYS A 40 8.22 19.09 1.54
C LYS A 40 7.29 17.95 1.18
N LEU A 41 6.79 18.00 -0.05
CA LEU A 41 6.01 16.93 -0.68
C LEU A 41 6.75 16.44 -1.92
N CYS A 42 6.77 15.14 -2.10
CA CYS A 42 7.29 14.50 -3.29
C CYS A 42 6.33 14.74 -4.47
N HIS A 43 6.86 14.66 -5.70
CA HIS A 43 6.06 14.88 -6.90
C HIS A 43 5.05 13.74 -7.16
N ASN A 44 5.38 12.50 -6.81
CA ASN A 44 4.50 11.35 -7.03
C ASN A 44 4.47 10.42 -5.80
N PRO A 45 3.41 10.48 -4.97
CA PRO A 45 3.30 9.68 -3.75
C PRO A 45 3.24 8.17 -4.03
N ARG A 46 2.77 7.75 -5.22
CA ARG A 46 2.67 6.33 -5.60
C ARG A 46 4.03 5.66 -5.81
N LYS A 47 5.10 6.45 -5.90
CA LYS A 47 6.47 5.95 -6.12
C LYS A 47 7.28 5.76 -4.84
N HIS A 48 6.73 6.12 -3.68
CA HIS A 48 7.44 6.10 -2.39
C HIS A 48 6.95 4.93 -1.53
N GLY A 49 7.81 4.40 -0.67
CA GLY A 49 7.44 3.35 0.28
C GLY A 49 6.81 3.89 1.57
N SER A 50 7.17 5.11 1.97
CA SER A 50 6.62 5.78 3.15
C SER A 50 5.86 7.05 2.76
N TRP A 51 4.79 7.34 3.52
CA TRP A 51 4.11 8.63 3.44
C TRP A 51 4.91 9.71 4.18
N ASP A 52 5.18 9.53 5.49
CA ASP A 52 5.73 10.57 6.36
C ASP A 52 6.90 10.13 7.26
N GLY A 53 7.45 8.94 7.02
CA GLY A 53 8.46 8.31 7.88
C GLY A 53 7.92 7.36 8.93
N MET A 54 6.63 7.50 9.30
CA MET A 54 5.97 6.63 10.28
C MET A 54 4.93 5.74 9.60
N HIS A 55 4.20 6.31 8.65
CA HIS A 55 3.15 5.62 7.89
C HIS A 55 3.67 5.14 6.54
N LEU A 56 3.15 3.99 6.11
CA LEU A 56 3.40 3.44 4.79
C LEU A 56 2.65 4.27 3.73
N SER A 57 3.18 4.29 2.51
CA SER A 57 2.45 4.90 1.40
C SER A 57 1.23 4.07 1.00
N GLU A 58 0.31 4.68 0.26
CA GLU A 58 -0.82 3.97 -0.36
C GLU A 58 -0.33 2.78 -1.22
N ALA A 59 0.80 2.91 -1.92
CA ALA A 59 1.34 1.83 -2.75
C ALA A 59 1.72 0.61 -1.93
N VAL A 60 2.33 0.81 -0.75
CA VAL A 60 2.70 -0.29 0.14
C VAL A 60 1.47 -0.87 0.83
N TYR A 61 0.52 -0.04 1.29
CA TYR A 61 -0.74 -0.54 1.84
C TYR A 61 -1.52 -1.37 0.82
N LYS A 62 -1.54 -0.95 -0.45
CA LYS A 62 -2.13 -1.73 -1.55
C LYS A 62 -1.42 -3.08 -1.71
N ALA A 63 -0.09 -3.12 -1.69
CA ALA A 63 0.67 -4.37 -1.77
C ALA A 63 0.32 -5.32 -0.62
N ILE A 64 0.23 -4.81 0.61
CA ILE A 64 -0.16 -5.59 1.80
C ILE A 64 -1.59 -6.13 1.62
N ALA A 65 -2.55 -5.26 1.31
CA ALA A 65 -3.95 -5.65 1.12
C ALA A 65 -4.10 -6.73 0.05
N MET A 66 -3.40 -6.58 -1.08
CA MET A 66 -3.41 -7.56 -2.16
C MET A 66 -2.76 -8.89 -1.75
N GLY A 67 -1.67 -8.85 -0.99
CA GLY A 67 -1.06 -10.05 -0.42
C GLY A 67 -2.01 -10.80 0.52
N LEU A 68 -2.76 -10.08 1.36
CA LEU A 68 -3.73 -10.67 2.27
C LEU A 68 -4.94 -11.26 1.53
N LEU A 69 -5.54 -10.48 0.62
CA LEU A 69 -6.79 -10.84 -0.05
C LEU A 69 -6.60 -11.89 -1.14
N ARG A 70 -5.49 -11.83 -1.90
CA ARG A 70 -5.25 -12.67 -3.09
C ARG A 70 -4.04 -13.59 -2.97
N GLY A 71 -3.19 -13.40 -1.97
CA GLY A 71 -1.99 -14.20 -1.75
C GLY A 71 -2.17 -15.27 -0.67
N SER A 72 -1.04 -15.82 -0.25
CA SER A 72 -0.95 -16.88 0.78
C SER A 72 -0.60 -16.33 2.17
N TYR A 73 -0.80 -15.04 2.41
CA TYR A 73 -0.42 -14.37 3.67
C TYR A 73 -1.48 -14.50 4.77
N THR A 74 -2.49 -15.34 4.57
CA THR A 74 -3.57 -15.62 5.52
C THR A 74 -3.76 -17.12 5.65
N GLN A 75 -4.19 -17.59 6.82
CA GLN A 75 -4.43 -19.01 7.09
C GLN A 75 -5.80 -19.20 7.75
N PRO A 76 -6.77 -19.84 7.06
CA PRO A 76 -6.69 -20.29 5.65
C PRO A 76 -6.59 -19.12 4.66
N PRO A 77 -6.04 -19.31 3.44
CA PRO A 77 -5.95 -18.23 2.45
C PRO A 77 -7.33 -17.71 2.03
N PHE A 78 -7.57 -16.41 2.14
CA PHE A 78 -8.87 -15.79 1.76
C PHE A 78 -9.30 -16.10 0.33
N ALA A 79 -8.34 -16.12 -0.61
CA ALA A 79 -8.61 -16.46 -2.01
C ALA A 79 -9.20 -17.87 -2.20
N THR A 80 -8.93 -18.80 -1.28
CA THR A 80 -9.41 -20.18 -1.33
C THR A 80 -10.68 -20.40 -0.51
N THR A 81 -10.90 -19.61 0.55
CA THR A 81 -12.10 -19.71 1.38
C THR A 81 -13.33 -19.05 0.78
N ALA A 82 -13.16 -18.07 -0.12
CA ALA A 82 -14.26 -17.46 -0.86
C ALA A 82 -15.11 -18.49 -1.63
N TYR A 83 -14.50 -19.60 -2.04
CA TYR A 83 -15.16 -20.71 -2.75
C TYR A 83 -15.60 -21.85 -1.82
N SER A 84 -15.24 -21.81 -0.53
CA SER A 84 -15.60 -22.85 0.43
C SER A 84 -17.03 -22.69 0.98
N CYS A 85 -17.67 -21.55 0.74
CA CYS A 85 -19.07 -21.31 1.11
C CYS A 85 -19.95 -21.32 -0.14
N THR A 86 -20.60 -22.45 -0.42
CA THR A 86 -21.49 -22.64 -1.57
C THR A 86 -22.71 -21.72 -1.57
N HIS A 87 -23.01 -21.06 -0.44
CA HIS A 87 -24.12 -20.11 -0.33
C HIS A 87 -23.79 -18.69 -0.84
N LEU A 88 -22.52 -18.37 -1.12
CA LEU A 88 -22.08 -17.08 -1.67
C LEU A 88 -21.97 -17.06 -3.20
N SER A 89 -22.01 -18.22 -3.87
CA SER A 89 -21.98 -18.27 -5.33
C SER A 89 -23.22 -17.64 -5.97
N GLU A 90 -24.36 -17.63 -5.27
CA GLU A 90 -25.60 -17.00 -5.75
C GLU A 90 -25.59 -15.46 -5.60
N LEU A 91 -24.83 -14.91 -4.64
CA LEU A 91 -24.72 -13.46 -4.44
C LEU A 91 -23.58 -12.82 -5.26
N GLY A 92 -22.62 -13.63 -5.73
CA GLY A 92 -21.43 -13.18 -6.46
C GLY A 92 -21.66 -12.80 -7.93
N PHE A 93 -22.85 -13.03 -8.49
CA PHE A 93 -23.16 -12.68 -9.88
C PHE A 93 -23.77 -11.27 -10.05
N SER A 94 -24.12 -10.58 -8.96
CA SER A 94 -24.81 -9.27 -9.03
C SER A 94 -23.91 -8.05 -8.81
N ILE A 95 -22.60 -8.23 -8.59
CA ILE A 95 -21.67 -7.10 -8.56
C ILE A 95 -20.92 -7.06 -9.88
N GLU A 96 -21.66 -6.72 -10.94
CA GLU A 96 -21.04 -6.14 -12.12
C GLU A 96 -20.28 -4.88 -11.68
N TYR A 97 -19.03 -4.86 -12.13
CA TYR A 97 -18.10 -3.76 -12.10
C TYR A 97 -18.79 -2.49 -12.63
N LYS A 98 -19.34 -1.66 -11.75
CA LYS A 98 -19.76 -0.32 -12.12
C LYS A 98 -18.48 0.48 -12.37
N SER A 99 -18.01 0.42 -13.61
CA SER A 99 -16.96 1.28 -14.14
C SER A 99 -17.37 2.72 -13.84
N ILE A 100 -16.56 3.39 -13.02
CA ILE A 100 -16.50 4.85 -12.96
C ILE A 100 -15.50 5.29 -14.03
#